data_AF-A0A8T7FL04-F1
#
_entry.id   AF-A0A8T7FL04-F1
#
_cell.length_a   1.000
_cell.length_b   1.000
_cell.length_c   1.000
_cell.angle_alpha   90.00
_cell.angle_beta   90.00
_cell.angle_gamma   90.00
#
_symmetry.space_group_name_H-M   'P 1'
#
loop_
_entity.id
_entity.type
_entity.pdbx_description
1 polymer ?
#
loop_
_entity_poly.entity_id
_entity_poly.type
_entity_poly.pdbx_seq_one_letter_code
_entity_poly.pdbx_strand_id
1 'polypeptide(L)'
;MKNRYSQIKFIAANYSKLQGLRVVPIGLLSLFVAAWTNARQGQLDGPLIALAVAALLYWLIDRYYTRVFGTVTQTPNQRKQETIVSIVFGALALLAFALDTAEIVPVSALGLVFAAGLFADFWRATRPVRSGALTVFPENVSASILILIVSILPLFGVAWWKGWGIKSQVTGVFMIVGVILTLMGIWGHIRITRDLSTTEAKADDHAL
;
A
#
# COMPACT_ATOMS: atom_id res chain seq x y z
N MET A 1 9.15 9.93 -30.70
CA MET A 1 8.66 8.53 -30.59
C MET A 1 9.21 7.73 -29.39
N LYS A 2 10.44 7.97 -28.89
CA LYS A 2 11.00 7.25 -27.73
C LYS A 2 10.13 7.27 -26.46
N ASN A 3 9.23 8.25 -26.29
CA ASN A 3 8.48 8.47 -25.05
C ASN A 3 7.25 7.53 -24.88
N ARG A 4 6.51 7.18 -25.95
CA ARG A 4 5.32 6.31 -25.83
C ARG A 4 5.68 4.86 -25.51
N TYR A 5 6.69 4.31 -26.16
CA TYR A 5 7.10 2.92 -25.92
C TYR A 5 7.63 2.72 -24.49
N SER A 6 8.41 3.67 -23.96
CA SER A 6 8.85 3.65 -22.56
C SER A 6 7.67 3.77 -21.59
N GLN A 7 6.67 4.60 -21.91
CA GLN A 7 5.46 4.75 -21.11
C GLN A 7 4.62 3.47 -21.08
N ILE A 8 4.38 2.83 -22.24
CA ILE A 8 3.66 1.56 -22.31
C ILE A 8 4.40 0.47 -21.53
N LYS A 9 5.72 0.36 -21.71
CA LYS A 9 6.54 -0.61 -20.98
C LYS A 9 6.50 -0.36 -19.48
N PHE A 10 6.49 0.90 -19.05
CA PHE A 10 6.39 1.28 -17.66
C PHE A 10 5.02 0.94 -17.06
N ILE A 11 3.93 1.27 -17.76
CA ILE A 11 2.57 0.96 -17.33
C ILE A 11 2.38 -0.55 -17.25
N ALA A 12 2.81 -1.30 -18.27
CA ALA A 12 2.72 -2.75 -18.28
C ALA A 12 3.55 -3.39 -17.14
N ALA A 13 4.76 -2.90 -16.90
CA ALA A 13 5.62 -3.43 -15.84
C ALA A 13 5.10 -3.13 -14.42
N ASN A 14 4.33 -2.06 -14.24
CA ASN A 14 3.79 -1.64 -12.95
C ASN A 14 2.27 -1.76 -12.87
N TYR A 15 1.64 -2.47 -13.81
CA TYR A 15 0.18 -2.50 -13.94
C TYR A 15 -0.50 -2.95 -12.65
N SER A 16 0.00 -4.03 -12.02
CA SER A 16 -0.52 -4.52 -10.74
C SER A 16 -0.44 -3.49 -9.60
N LYS A 17 0.59 -2.63 -9.61
CA LYS A 17 0.77 -1.56 -8.61
C LYS A 17 -0.09 -0.34 -8.88
N LEU A 18 -0.39 -0.08 -10.15
CA LEU A 18 -1.27 1.00 -10.59
C LEU A 18 -2.75 0.70 -10.32
N GLN A 19 -3.10 -0.55 -10.00
CA GLN A 19 -4.44 -0.94 -9.52
C GLN A 19 -4.68 -0.51 -8.07
N GLY A 20 -4.42 0.77 -7.75
CA GLY A 20 -4.43 1.30 -6.39
C GLY A 20 -5.72 1.05 -5.63
N LEU A 21 -6.88 1.02 -6.31
CA LEU A 21 -8.17 0.77 -5.66
C LEU A 21 -8.22 -0.62 -4.97
N ARG A 22 -7.40 -1.60 -5.41
CA ARG A 22 -7.30 -2.92 -4.73
C ARG A 22 -6.71 -2.83 -3.33
N VAL A 23 -5.90 -1.80 -3.05
CA VAL A 23 -5.27 -1.59 -1.74
C VAL A 23 -6.23 -0.88 -0.78
N VAL A 24 -7.24 -0.17 -1.29
CA VAL A 24 -8.20 0.59 -0.48
C VAL A 24 -8.97 -0.29 0.53
N PRO A 25 -9.57 -1.44 0.16
CA PRO A 25 -10.22 -2.31 1.13
C PRO A 25 -9.29 -2.79 2.24
N ILE A 26 -8.00 -2.99 1.93
CA ILE A 26 -6.99 -3.42 2.90
C ILE A 26 -6.67 -2.28 3.88
N GLY A 27 -6.51 -1.05 3.36
CA GLY A 27 -6.30 0.14 4.18
C GLY A 27 -7.48 0.43 5.11
N LEU A 28 -8.71 0.35 4.59
CA LEU A 28 -9.95 0.51 5.37
C LEU A 28 -10.11 -0.58 6.42
N LEU A 29 -9.80 -1.84 6.08
CA LEU A 29 -9.81 -2.95 7.03
C LEU A 29 -8.82 -2.70 8.17
N SER A 30 -7.58 -2.32 7.86
CA SER A 30 -6.55 -2.00 8.85
C SER A 30 -7.01 -0.89 9.80
N LEU A 31 -7.54 0.20 9.24
CA LEU A 31 -8.05 1.33 10.02
C LEU A 31 -9.22 0.91 10.93
N PHE A 32 -10.18 0.16 10.39
CA PHE A 32 -11.34 -0.32 11.14
C PHE A 32 -10.92 -1.28 12.27
N VAL A 33 -10.07 -2.27 11.99
CA VAL A 33 -9.61 -3.24 12.99
C VAL A 33 -8.83 -2.55 14.10
N ALA A 34 -8.01 -1.56 13.77
CA ALA A 34 -7.29 -0.77 14.76
C ALA A 34 -8.26 0.06 15.63
N ALA A 35 -9.21 0.78 15.02
CA ALA A 35 -10.22 1.53 15.76
C ALA A 35 -11.10 0.65 16.64
N TRP A 36 -11.51 -0.50 16.13
CA TRP A 36 -12.29 -1.50 16.86
C TRP A 36 -11.51 -2.04 18.05
N THR A 37 -10.25 -2.47 17.85
CA THR A 37 -9.40 -3.00 18.93
C THR A 37 -9.12 -1.94 20.00
N ASN A 38 -9.01 -0.66 19.61
CA ASN A 38 -8.87 0.44 20.56
C ASN A 38 -10.11 0.58 21.47
N ALA A 39 -11.32 0.42 20.91
CA ALA A 39 -12.57 0.59 21.64
C ALA A 39 -13.03 -0.68 22.39
N ARG A 40 -12.91 -1.84 21.74
CA ARG A 40 -13.52 -3.13 22.14
C ARG A 40 -12.48 -4.26 22.12
N GLN A 41 -11.47 -4.14 22.97
CA GLN A 41 -10.39 -5.11 23.06
C GLN A 41 -10.91 -6.52 23.35
N GLY A 42 -10.43 -7.52 22.60
CA GLY A 42 -10.80 -8.94 22.76
C GLY A 42 -12.05 -9.39 21.99
N GLN A 43 -12.82 -8.48 21.38
CA GLN A 43 -13.98 -8.84 20.57
C GLN A 43 -13.60 -8.96 19.08
N LEU A 44 -13.86 -10.13 18.49
CA LEU A 44 -13.46 -10.46 17.11
C LEU A 44 -14.60 -10.39 16.09
N ASP A 45 -15.84 -10.25 16.53
CA ASP A 45 -17.05 -10.17 15.69
C ASP A 45 -16.94 -9.05 14.64
N GLY A 46 -16.61 -7.83 15.06
CA GLY A 46 -16.43 -6.69 14.17
C GLY A 46 -15.33 -6.92 13.12
N PRO A 47 -14.08 -7.23 13.52
CA PRO A 47 -12.97 -7.52 12.61
C PRO A 47 -13.25 -8.65 11.61
N LEU A 48 -13.95 -9.71 12.02
CA LEU A 48 -14.29 -10.83 11.12
C LEU A 48 -15.31 -10.41 10.06
N ILE A 49 -16.34 -9.65 10.43
CA ILE A 49 -17.30 -9.09 9.47
C ILE A 49 -16.60 -8.11 8.53
N ALA A 50 -15.76 -7.22 9.06
CA ALA A 50 -15.00 -6.28 8.25
C ALA A 50 -14.05 -6.98 7.27
N LEU A 51 -13.43 -8.08 7.69
CA LEU A 51 -12.58 -8.92 6.82
C LEU A 51 -13.40 -9.52 5.67
N ALA A 52 -14.59 -10.05 5.94
CA ALA A 52 -15.47 -10.59 4.91
C ALA A 52 -15.91 -9.50 3.91
N VAL A 53 -16.28 -8.32 4.40
CA VAL A 53 -16.64 -7.16 3.55
C VAL A 53 -15.44 -6.70 2.73
N ALA A 54 -14.25 -6.59 3.32
CA ALA A 54 -13.04 -6.21 2.61
C ALA A 54 -12.65 -7.22 1.52
N ALA A 55 -12.80 -8.52 1.79
CA ALA A 55 -12.57 -9.58 0.81
C ALA A 55 -13.56 -9.49 -0.37
N LEU A 56 -14.85 -9.25 -0.09
CA LEU A 56 -15.86 -9.04 -1.12
C LEU A 56 -15.55 -7.80 -1.98
N LEU A 57 -15.22 -6.66 -1.34
CA LEU A 57 -14.84 -5.44 -2.04
C LEU A 57 -13.60 -5.65 -2.90
N TYR A 58 -12.58 -6.32 -2.37
CA TYR A 58 -11.37 -6.64 -3.11
C TYR A 58 -11.69 -7.46 -4.37
N TRP A 59 -12.55 -8.47 -4.25
CA TRP A 59 -13.00 -9.28 -5.38
C TRP A 59 -13.79 -8.48 -6.42
N LEU A 60 -14.73 -7.63 -5.99
CA LEU A 60 -15.49 -6.75 -6.88
C LEU A 60 -14.59 -5.76 -7.63
N ILE A 61 -13.60 -5.19 -6.95
CA ILE A 61 -12.62 -4.26 -7.54
C ILE A 61 -11.73 -5.00 -8.55
N ASP A 62 -11.30 -6.22 -8.25
CA ASP A 62 -10.53 -7.05 -9.20
C ASP A 62 -11.33 -7.35 -10.48
N ARG A 63 -12.62 -7.67 -10.34
CA ARG A 63 -13.56 -7.84 -11.47
C ARG A 63 -13.73 -6.55 -12.27
N TYR A 64 -13.87 -5.42 -11.58
CA TYR A 64 -13.94 -4.11 -12.22
C TYR A 64 -12.67 -3.83 -13.04
N TYR A 65 -11.47 -4.00 -12.47
CA TYR A 65 -10.22 -3.77 -13.19
C TYR A 65 -10.07 -4.69 -14.40
N THR A 66 -10.38 -5.97 -14.23
CA THR A 66 -10.32 -6.96 -15.32
C THR A 66 -11.27 -6.58 -16.46
N ARG A 67 -12.46 -6.07 -16.13
CA ARG A 67 -13.46 -5.64 -17.13
C ARG A 67 -13.06 -4.35 -17.85
N VAL A 68 -12.55 -3.36 -17.14
CA VAL A 68 -12.28 -2.01 -17.70
C VAL A 68 -10.90 -1.92 -18.36
N PHE A 69 -9.88 -2.56 -17.79
CA PHE A 69 -8.49 -2.41 -18.20
C PHE A 69 -7.85 -3.71 -18.72
N GLY A 70 -8.60 -4.81 -18.76
CA GLY A 70 -8.10 -6.11 -19.15
C GLY A 70 -7.17 -6.75 -18.11
N THR A 71 -6.37 -7.73 -18.56
CA THR A 71 -5.44 -8.48 -17.70
C THR A 71 -4.02 -8.38 -18.22
N VAL A 72 -3.06 -8.08 -17.32
CA VAL A 72 -1.64 -8.17 -17.63
C VAL A 72 -1.05 -9.36 -16.88
N THR A 73 -0.56 -10.35 -17.63
CA THR A 73 0.13 -11.51 -17.05
C THR A 73 1.57 -11.16 -16.71
N GLN A 74 1.93 -11.24 -15.44
CA GLN A 74 3.31 -11.08 -15.00
C GLN A 74 4.19 -12.21 -15.53
N THR A 75 5.46 -11.90 -15.78
CA THR A 75 6.44 -12.95 -16.10
C THR A 75 6.67 -13.86 -14.89
N PRO A 76 7.01 -15.16 -15.09
CA PRO A 76 7.28 -16.08 -13.98
C PRO A 76 8.35 -15.57 -13.00
N ASN A 77 9.37 -14.88 -13.51
CA ASN A 77 10.42 -14.28 -12.68
C ASN A 77 9.91 -13.14 -11.81
N GLN A 78 9.04 -12.26 -12.32
CA GLN A 78 8.41 -11.21 -11.53
C GLN A 78 7.53 -11.82 -10.43
N ARG A 79 6.70 -12.80 -10.77
CA ARG A 79 5.85 -13.51 -9.81
C ARG A 79 6.66 -14.18 -8.69
N LYS A 80 7.77 -14.84 -9.05
CA LYS A 80 8.69 -15.44 -8.07
C LYS A 80 9.28 -14.38 -7.13
N GLN A 81 9.74 -13.25 -7.66
CA GLN A 81 10.27 -12.15 -6.85
C GLN A 81 9.21 -11.55 -5.92
N GLU A 82 8.00 -11.33 -6.41
CA GLU A 82 6.89 -10.85 -5.58
C GLU A 82 6.56 -11.84 -4.46
N THR A 83 6.48 -13.13 -4.77
CA THR A 83 6.22 -14.17 -3.76
C THR A 83 7.30 -14.18 -2.69
N ILE A 84 8.59 -14.15 -3.06
CA ILE A 84 9.70 -14.11 -2.11
C ILE A 84 9.62 -12.86 -1.22
N VAL A 85 9.40 -11.69 -1.83
CA VAL A 85 9.29 -10.43 -1.07
C VAL A 85 8.10 -10.47 -0.12
N SER A 86 6.94 -10.98 -0.55
CA SER A 86 5.76 -11.13 0.31
C SER A 86 6.00 -12.08 1.49
N ILE A 87 6.68 -13.21 1.27
CA ILE A 87 7.02 -14.15 2.35
C ILE A 87 7.99 -13.50 3.34
N VAL A 88 9.05 -12.87 2.85
CA VAL A 88 10.08 -12.23 3.71
C VAL A 88 9.46 -11.10 4.53
N PHE A 89 8.75 -10.16 3.90
CA PHE A 89 8.12 -9.06 4.62
C PHE A 89 6.97 -9.52 5.52
N GLY A 90 6.24 -10.57 5.13
CA GLY A 90 5.21 -11.18 5.97
C GLY A 90 5.81 -11.78 7.25
N ALA A 91 6.89 -12.54 7.13
CA ALA A 91 7.60 -13.10 8.28
C ALA A 91 8.19 -12.01 9.19
N LEU A 92 8.81 -10.97 8.61
CA LEU A 92 9.31 -9.82 9.36
C LEU A 92 8.19 -9.05 10.07
N ALA A 93 7.04 -8.86 9.42
CA ALA A 93 5.90 -8.18 10.02
C ALA A 93 5.31 -8.96 11.21
N LEU A 94 5.24 -10.29 11.12
CA LEU A 94 4.80 -11.14 12.24
C LEU A 94 5.78 -11.07 13.43
N LEU A 95 7.08 -11.17 13.16
CA LEU A 95 8.11 -11.03 14.19
C LEU A 95 8.04 -9.63 14.83
N ALA A 96 7.94 -8.59 14.02
CA ALA A 96 7.85 -7.21 14.48
C ALA A 96 6.57 -6.94 15.30
N PHE A 97 5.44 -7.52 14.89
CA PHE A 97 4.21 -7.48 15.66
C PHE A 97 4.36 -8.15 17.04
N ALA A 98 5.03 -9.30 17.10
CA ALA A 98 5.30 -9.99 18.36
C ALA A 98 6.21 -9.15 19.28
N LEU A 99 7.26 -8.52 18.73
CA LEU A 99 8.16 -7.64 19.47
C LEU A 99 7.45 -6.39 20.01
N ASP A 100 6.63 -5.74 19.18
CA ASP A 100 5.89 -4.53 19.57
C ASP A 100 4.79 -4.87 20.61
N THR A 101 4.14 -6.03 20.50
CA THR A 101 3.14 -6.48 21.48
C THR A 101 3.76 -6.87 22.82
N ALA A 102 4.99 -7.40 22.80
CA ALA A 102 5.75 -7.71 24.00
C ALA A 102 6.46 -6.49 24.62
N GLU A 103 6.34 -5.31 23.99
CA GLU A 103 6.95 -4.04 24.44
C GLU A 103 8.48 -4.14 24.66
N ILE A 104 9.16 -5.00 23.89
CA ILE A 104 10.61 -5.28 24.07
C ILE A 104 11.49 -4.14 23.55
N VAL A 105 11.04 -3.45 22.49
CA VAL A 105 11.83 -2.46 21.77
C VAL A 105 11.24 -1.05 21.93
N PRO A 106 12.05 0.01 22.11
CA PRO A 106 11.57 1.38 22.29
C PRO A 106 11.24 2.08 20.95
N VAL A 107 10.85 1.32 19.93
CA VAL A 107 10.47 1.77 18.58
C VAL A 107 9.36 0.87 18.08
N SER A 108 8.56 1.29 17.09
CA SER A 108 7.64 0.33 16.44
C SER A 108 8.42 -0.47 15.42
N ALA A 109 8.84 -1.69 15.78
CA ALA A 109 9.41 -2.63 14.83
C ALA A 109 8.44 -2.84 13.66
N LEU A 110 7.13 -2.92 13.93
CA LEU A 110 6.13 -3.16 12.91
C LEU A 110 6.05 -1.99 11.92
N GLY A 111 6.04 -0.76 12.43
CA GLY A 111 6.08 0.44 11.60
C GLY A 111 7.37 0.53 10.77
N LEU A 112 8.52 0.15 11.33
CA LEU A 112 9.78 0.06 10.58
C LEU A 112 9.70 -0.96 9.43
N VAL A 113 9.08 -2.12 9.65
CA VAL A 113 8.86 -3.12 8.59
C VAL A 113 7.96 -2.56 7.49
N PHE A 114 6.88 -1.84 7.83
CA PHE A 114 6.02 -1.16 6.85
C PHE A 114 6.78 -0.07 6.08
N ALA A 115 7.57 0.77 6.77
CA ALA A 115 8.37 1.81 6.14
C ALA A 115 9.39 1.23 5.15
N ALA A 116 10.08 0.14 5.55
CA ALA A 116 11.01 -0.57 4.69
C ALA A 116 10.31 -1.26 3.51
N GLY A 117 9.13 -1.83 3.73
CA GLY A 117 8.33 -2.48 2.69
C GLY A 117 7.89 -1.49 1.61
N LEU A 118 7.35 -0.34 2.02
CA LEU A 118 6.96 0.73 1.09
C LEU A 118 8.15 1.31 0.34
N PHE A 119 9.29 1.49 1.01
CA PHE A 119 10.53 1.95 0.36
C PHE A 119 11.06 0.93 -0.66
N ALA A 120 11.08 -0.35 -0.29
CA ALA A 120 11.46 -1.43 -1.20
C ALA A 120 10.50 -1.50 -2.40
N ASP A 121 9.20 -1.29 -2.17
CA ASP A 121 8.21 -1.27 -3.22
C ASP A 121 8.41 -0.09 -4.20
N PHE A 122 8.66 1.11 -3.66
CA PHE A 122 9.06 2.28 -4.43
C PHE A 122 10.31 2.02 -5.27
N TRP A 123 11.36 1.49 -4.67
CA TRP A 123 12.63 1.19 -5.34
C TRP A 123 12.44 0.20 -6.49
N ARG A 124 11.64 -0.86 -6.26
CA ARG A 124 11.31 -1.85 -7.30
C ARG A 124 10.49 -1.24 -8.43
N ALA A 125 9.49 -0.42 -8.13
CA ALA A 125 8.61 0.22 -9.12
C ALA A 125 9.38 1.22 -10.01
N THR A 126 10.33 1.93 -9.43
CA THR A 126 11.06 3.02 -10.10
C THR A 126 12.37 2.59 -10.77
N ARG A 127 12.82 1.35 -10.56
CA ARG A 127 14.04 0.80 -11.18
C ARG A 127 14.12 1.05 -12.70
N PRO A 128 13.04 0.95 -13.50
CA PRO A 128 13.10 1.22 -14.94
C PRO A 128 13.19 2.72 -15.31
N VAL A 129 12.86 3.64 -14.39
CA VAL A 129 12.70 5.09 -14.66
C VAL A 129 13.44 5.92 -13.59
N ARG A 130 14.68 5.53 -13.29
CA ARG A 130 15.45 6.04 -12.14
C ARG A 130 15.59 7.57 -12.10
N SER A 131 15.69 8.23 -13.26
CA SER A 131 15.84 9.70 -13.35
C SER A 131 14.56 10.49 -13.02
N GLY A 132 13.40 9.83 -12.96
CA GLY A 132 12.09 10.45 -12.64
C GLY A 132 11.34 9.72 -11.53
N ALA A 133 12.03 8.93 -10.71
CA ALA A 133 11.41 8.07 -9.70
C ALA A 133 10.46 8.85 -8.75
N LEU A 134 10.96 9.98 -8.24
CA LEU A 134 10.23 10.83 -7.28
C LEU A 134 9.06 11.58 -7.91
N THR A 135 9.09 11.85 -9.21
CA THR A 135 7.97 12.52 -9.88
C THR A 135 6.82 11.55 -10.16
N VAL A 136 7.12 10.27 -10.34
CA VAL A 136 6.12 9.25 -10.68
C VAL A 136 5.43 8.67 -9.44
N PHE A 137 6.18 8.38 -8.37
CA PHE A 137 5.61 7.80 -7.13
C PHE A 137 6.04 8.57 -5.86
N PRO A 138 5.77 9.88 -5.76
CA PRO A 138 6.09 10.64 -4.55
C PRO A 138 5.40 10.06 -3.31
N GLU A 139 4.17 9.54 -3.47
CA GLU A 139 3.35 9.06 -2.35
C GLU A 139 3.99 7.89 -1.58
N ASN A 140 4.68 6.96 -2.25
CA ASN A 140 5.30 5.81 -1.57
C ASN A 140 6.48 6.25 -0.70
N VAL A 141 7.27 7.22 -1.18
CA VAL A 141 8.42 7.76 -0.44
C VAL A 141 7.94 8.59 0.73
N SER A 142 6.98 9.50 0.51
CA SER A 142 6.38 10.30 1.57
C SER A 142 5.75 9.42 2.65
N ALA A 143 5.01 8.38 2.25
CA ALA A 143 4.42 7.40 3.16
C ALA A 143 5.49 6.65 3.98
N SER A 144 6.56 6.17 3.32
CA SER A 144 7.66 5.46 3.98
C SER A 144 8.37 6.36 4.99
N ILE A 145 8.69 7.62 4.63
CA ILE A 145 9.32 8.60 5.52
C ILE A 145 8.39 8.92 6.70
N LEU A 146 7.11 9.14 6.45
CA LEU A 146 6.14 9.44 7.51
C LEU A 146 6.05 8.29 8.52
N ILE A 147 5.91 7.05 8.04
CA ILE A 147 5.86 5.87 8.92
C ILE A 147 7.19 5.71 9.67
N LEU A 148 8.33 5.93 9.02
CA LEU A 148 9.65 5.86 9.64
C LEU A 148 9.76 6.84 10.82
N ILE A 149 9.41 8.11 10.60
CA ILE A 149 9.44 9.15 11.63
C ILE A 149 8.57 8.72 12.82
N VAL A 150 7.30 8.38 12.55
CA VAL A 150 6.32 7.97 13.56
C VAL A 150 6.77 6.73 14.35
N SER A 151 7.49 5.82 13.70
CA SER A 151 7.99 4.57 14.31
C SER A 151 9.19 4.79 15.23
N ILE A 152 10.00 5.83 14.98
CA ILE A 152 11.19 6.16 15.76
C ILE A 152 10.89 7.12 16.91
N LEU A 153 9.81 7.92 16.83
CA LEU A 153 9.42 8.88 17.89
C LEU A 153 9.50 8.33 19.34
N PRO A 154 9.11 7.07 19.61
CA PRO A 154 9.17 6.51 20.98
C PRO A 154 10.58 6.35 21.53
N LEU A 155 11.59 6.26 20.67
CA LEU A 155 13.00 6.25 21.07
C LEU A 155 13.37 7.53 21.82
N PHE A 156 12.68 8.63 21.51
CA PHE A 156 12.84 9.94 22.15
C PHE A 156 11.83 10.17 23.29
N GLY A 157 11.13 9.13 23.75
CA GLY A 157 10.10 9.22 24.78
C GLY A 157 8.78 9.85 24.31
N VAL A 158 8.61 10.07 23.00
CA VAL A 158 7.41 10.70 22.43
C VAL A 158 6.35 9.64 22.12
N ALA A 159 5.42 9.45 23.06
CA ALA A 159 4.26 8.55 22.90
C ALA A 159 3.10 9.23 22.14
N TRP A 160 3.32 9.58 20.87
CA TRP A 160 2.39 10.34 20.04
C TRP A 160 0.96 9.77 20.00
N TRP A 161 0.81 8.44 20.04
CA TRP A 161 -0.50 7.77 20.01
C TRP A 161 -1.33 8.04 21.26
N LYS A 162 -0.69 8.21 22.43
CA LYS A 162 -1.39 8.53 23.68
C LYS A 162 -2.08 9.89 23.61
N GLY A 163 -1.46 10.86 22.93
CA GLY A 163 -2.06 12.18 22.69
C GLY A 163 -3.36 12.13 21.88
N TRP A 164 -3.61 11.04 21.16
CA TRP A 164 -4.80 10.80 20.34
C TRP A 164 -5.79 9.83 21.01
N GLY A 165 -5.57 9.48 22.28
CA GLY A 165 -6.43 8.52 23.00
C GLY A 165 -6.31 7.08 22.51
N ILE A 166 -5.21 6.73 21.82
CA ILE A 166 -4.95 5.38 21.34
C ILE A 166 -4.23 4.61 22.45
N LYS A 167 -4.72 3.40 22.75
CA LYS A 167 -4.26 2.59 23.89
C LYS A 167 -2.89 1.94 23.69
N SER A 168 -2.54 1.58 22.45
CA SER A 168 -1.25 0.95 22.13
C SER A 168 -0.60 1.51 20.87
N GLN A 169 0.73 1.47 20.83
CA GLN A 169 1.51 1.90 19.68
C GLN A 169 1.17 1.11 18.42
N VAL A 170 1.05 -0.22 18.54
CA VAL A 170 0.68 -1.13 17.44
C VAL A 170 -0.62 -0.68 16.79
N THR A 171 -1.63 -0.37 17.60
CA THR A 171 -2.93 0.13 17.11
C THR A 171 -2.76 1.44 16.35
N GLY A 172 -1.98 2.39 16.90
CA GLY A 172 -1.73 3.67 16.22
C GLY A 172 -1.03 3.49 14.88
N VAL A 173 -0.04 2.61 14.81
CA VAL A 173 0.68 2.31 13.56
C VAL A 173 -0.26 1.71 12.51
N PHE A 174 -1.12 0.75 12.88
CA PHE A 174 -2.14 0.21 11.96
C PHE A 174 -3.15 1.25 11.49
N MET A 175 -3.53 2.22 12.33
CA MET A 175 -4.38 3.34 11.92
C MET A 175 -3.69 4.20 10.85
N ILE A 176 -2.44 4.62 11.10
CA ILE A 176 -1.67 5.45 10.16
C ILE A 176 -1.44 4.71 8.85
N VAL A 177 -1.01 3.44 8.91
CA VAL A 177 -0.84 2.60 7.72
C VAL A 177 -2.17 2.44 6.98
N GLY A 178 -3.28 2.24 7.67
CA GLY A 178 -4.61 2.14 7.05
C GLY A 178 -5.01 3.40 6.28
N VAL A 179 -4.79 4.58 6.86
CA VAL A 179 -5.02 5.88 6.21
C VAL A 179 -4.12 6.03 4.98
N ILE A 180 -2.82 5.78 5.14
CA ILE A 180 -1.83 5.90 4.06
C ILE A 180 -2.19 4.98 2.89
N LEU A 181 -2.47 3.69 3.16
CA LEU A 181 -2.82 2.72 2.13
C LEU A 181 -4.11 3.12 1.38
N THR A 182 -5.08 3.68 2.10
CA THR A 182 -6.33 4.18 1.49
C THR A 182 -6.04 5.35 0.55
N LEU A 183 -5.30 6.37 1.02
CA LEU A 183 -4.96 7.54 0.21
C LEU A 183 -4.11 7.17 -1.01
N MET A 184 -3.09 6.33 -0.81
CA MET A 184 -2.26 5.80 -1.89
C MET A 184 -3.08 5.02 -2.92
N GLY A 185 -4.02 4.21 -2.46
CA GLY A 185 -4.88 3.43 -3.33
C GLY A 185 -5.79 4.31 -4.21
N ILE A 186 -6.39 5.34 -3.61
CA ILE A 186 -7.20 6.35 -4.33
C ILE A 186 -6.33 7.10 -5.35
N TRP A 187 -5.15 7.57 -4.94
CA TRP A 187 -4.25 8.31 -5.83
C TRP A 187 -3.75 7.45 -7.00
N GLY A 188 -3.38 6.19 -6.73
CA GLY A 188 -3.00 5.23 -7.76
C GLY A 188 -4.12 4.98 -8.76
N HIS A 189 -5.37 4.90 -8.29
CA HIS A 189 -6.54 4.79 -9.16
C HIS A 189 -6.75 6.03 -10.05
N ILE A 190 -6.69 7.24 -9.48
CA ILE A 190 -6.82 8.49 -10.24
C ILE A 190 -5.73 8.60 -11.32
N ARG A 191 -4.49 8.18 -11.01
CA ARG A 191 -3.39 8.18 -11.97
C ARG A 191 -3.67 7.25 -13.15
N ILE A 192 -4.05 5.99 -12.90
CA ILE A 192 -4.31 5.04 -14.00
C ILE A 192 -5.49 5.47 -14.87
N THR A 193 -6.58 5.99 -14.28
CA THR A 193 -7.72 6.48 -15.07
C THR A 193 -7.34 7.67 -15.94
N ARG A 194 -6.53 8.61 -15.43
CA ARG A 194 -6.07 9.77 -16.21
C ARG A 194 -5.10 9.39 -17.33
N ASP A 195 -4.15 8.51 -17.04
CA ASP A 195 -3.09 8.17 -18.00
C ASP A 195 -3.58 7.22 -19.10
N LEU A 196 -4.59 6.37 -18.84
CA LEU A 196 -5.16 5.47 -19.85
C LEU A 196 -6.31 6.08 -20.64
N SER A 197 -7.22 6.84 -20.01
CA SER A 197 -8.36 7.47 -20.72
C SER A 197 -7.94 8.45 -21.81
N THR A 198 -6.80 9.13 -21.62
CA THR A 198 -6.27 10.09 -22.59
C THR A 198 -5.68 9.45 -23.84
N THR A 199 -5.48 8.12 -23.86
CA THR A 199 -4.85 7.42 -24.98
C THR A 199 -5.88 6.91 -25.99
N GLU A 200 -7.07 6.49 -25.56
CA GLU A 200 -8.16 6.09 -26.46
C GLU A 200 -8.73 7.29 -27.23
N ALA A 201 -8.91 8.44 -26.56
CA ALA A 201 -9.44 9.66 -27.20
C ALA A 201 -8.53 10.22 -28.32
N LYS A 202 -7.22 9.91 -28.32
CA LYS A 202 -6.27 10.39 -29.33
C LYS A 202 -6.08 9.45 -30.53
N ALA A 203 -6.59 8.22 -30.45
CA ALA A 203 -6.54 7.29 -31.57
C ALA A 203 -7.61 7.63 -32.63
N ASP A 204 -8.72 8.26 -32.23
CA ASP A 204 -9.78 8.69 -33.14
C ASP A 204 -9.47 10.01 -33.88
N ASP A 205 -8.62 10.88 -33.35
CA ASP A 205 -8.27 12.18 -33.98
C ASP A 205 -7.36 12.07 -35.22
N HIS A 206 -6.90 10.87 -35.59
CA HIS A 206 -6.11 10.63 -36.82
C HIS A 206 -6.84 9.74 -37.83
N ALA A 207 -8.12 9.44 -37.60
CA ALA A 207 -8.96 8.66 -38.52
C ALA A 207 -9.89 9.55 -39.39
N LEU A 208 -9.66 10.86 -39.46
CA LEU A 208 -10.39 11.81 -40.32
C LEU A 208 -9.45 12.53 -41.28
#